data_AF-A0A7G1KPU5-F1
#
_entry.id   AF-A0A7G1KPU5-F1
#
_cell.length_a   1.000
_cell.length_b   1.000
_cell.length_c   1.000
_cell.angle_alpha   90.00
_cell.angle_beta   90.00
_cell.angle_gamma   90.00
#
_symmetry.space_group_name_H-M   'P 1'
#
loop_
_entity.id
_entity.type
_entity.pdbx_description
1 polymer ?
#
loop_
_entity_poly.entity_id
_entity_poly.type
_entity_poly.pdbx_seq_one_letter_code
_entity_poly.pdbx_strand_id
1 'polypeptide(L)'
;MHYGHVIASALDATVWVKGPTTIIVEPSGFAASQAEAPPWLATAGAGDVLAGIAAALMTAGLSSLDVGEVAAHVHGRAAMVAHRARNGGPLTASAVAETTPEVVGALLSAYSKTE
;
A
#
# COMPACT_ATOMS: atom_id res chain seq x y z
N MET A 1 8.94 -1.61 14.36
CA MET A 1 9.10 -0.19 14.77
C MET A 1 10.55 0.21 14.98
N HIS A 2 11.29 -0.39 15.92
CA HIS A 2 12.67 0.03 16.27
C HIS A 2 13.61 0.18 15.06
N TYR A 3 13.74 -0.86 14.22
CA TYR A 3 14.60 -0.79 13.03
C TYR A 3 14.10 0.19 11.96
N GLY A 4 12.79 0.35 11.81
CA GLY A 4 12.21 1.28 10.82
C GLY A 4 12.58 2.73 11.13
N HIS A 5 12.49 3.13 12.40
CA HIS A 5 12.88 4.47 12.82
C HIS A 5 14.38 4.73 12.69
N VAL A 6 15.22 3.75 13.06
CA VAL A 6 16.68 3.85 12.91
C VAL A 6 17.06 4.09 11.44
N ILE A 7 16.46 3.33 10.51
CA ILE A 7 16.73 3.50 9.08
C ILE A 7 16.17 4.83 8.56
N ALA A 8 14.95 5.20 8.95
CA ALA A 8 14.31 6.44 8.50
C ALA A 8 15.12 7.67 8.92
N SER A 9 15.59 7.71 10.17
CA SER A 9 16.45 8.79 10.67
C SER A 9 17.82 8.79 9.99
N ALA A 10 18.44 7.63 9.78
CA ALA A 10 19.77 7.55 9.17
C ALA A 10 19.79 7.95 7.68
N LEU A 11 18.69 7.73 6.97
CA LEU A 11 18.56 8.03 5.53
C LEU A 11 17.85 9.34 5.23
N ASP A 12 17.32 10.02 6.25
CA ASP A 12 16.40 11.16 6.11
C ASP A 12 15.29 10.89 5.08
N ALA A 13 14.66 9.71 5.19
CA ALA A 13 13.67 9.21 4.25
C ALA A 13 12.51 8.51 4.96
N THR A 14 11.32 8.56 4.34
CA THR A 14 10.20 7.72 4.76
C THR A 14 10.48 6.26 4.42
N VAL A 15 10.41 5.38 5.42
CA VAL A 15 10.73 3.95 5.30
C VAL A 15 9.49 3.10 5.51
N TRP A 16 9.24 2.14 4.61
CA TRP A 16 8.11 1.23 4.71
C TRP A 16 8.58 -0.16 5.14
N VAL A 17 8.23 -0.56 6.35
CA VAL A 17 8.51 -1.89 6.88
C VAL A 17 7.36 -2.80 6.52
N LYS A 18 7.56 -3.60 5.46
CA LYS A 18 6.56 -4.56 4.98
C LYS A 18 6.46 -5.79 5.87
N GLY A 19 5.24 -6.27 6.05
CA GLY A 19 4.90 -7.48 6.81
C GLY A 19 3.39 -7.71 6.75
N PRO A 20 2.82 -8.55 7.64
CA PRO A 20 1.37 -8.69 7.80
C PRO A 20 0.67 -7.34 8.04
N THR A 21 1.38 -6.44 8.75
CA THR A 21 1.08 -5.01 8.83
C THR A 21 2.24 -4.27 8.18
N THR A 22 1.96 -3.44 7.19
CA THR A 22 2.92 -2.49 6.65
C THR A 22 2.97 -1.28 7.57
N ILE A 23 4.17 -0.91 8.02
CA ILE A 23 4.41 0.29 8.81
C ILE A 23 5.13 1.31 7.96
N ILE A 24 4.61 2.53 7.87
CA ILE A 24 5.22 3.67 7.21
C ILE A 24 5.84 4.53 8.30
N VAL A 25 7.14 4.78 8.26
CA VAL A 25 7.89 5.51 9.30
C VAL A 25 8.58 6.71 8.70
N GLU A 26 8.33 7.90 9.24
CA GLU A 26 9.05 9.12 8.88
C GLU A 26 10.34 9.31 9.72
N PRO A 27 11.30 10.12 9.24
CA PRO A 27 12.50 10.48 10.00
C PRO A 27 12.17 11.13 11.35
N SER A 28 11.07 11.88 11.41
CA SER A 28 10.54 12.54 12.62
C SER A 28 10.12 11.55 13.72
N GLY A 29 9.93 10.27 13.37
CA GLY A 29 9.41 9.24 14.27
C GLY A 29 7.90 9.05 14.21
N PHE A 30 7.16 9.87 13.45
CA PHE A 30 5.76 9.56 13.13
C PHE A 30 5.68 8.25 12.36
N ALA A 31 4.65 7.45 12.65
CA ALA A 31 4.43 6.22 11.93
C ALA A 31 2.94 5.93 11.72
N ALA A 32 2.62 5.50 10.51
CA ALA A 32 1.31 4.98 10.14
C ALA A 32 1.38 3.47 9.91
N SER A 33 0.22 2.81 9.95
CA SER A 33 0.14 1.35 9.77
C SER A 33 -1.03 0.95 8.90
N GLN A 34 -0.82 -0.03 8.03
CA GLN A 34 -1.83 -0.63 7.18
C GLN A 34 -1.79 -2.15 7.33
N ALA A 35 -2.89 -2.75 7.81
CA ALA A 35 -2.97 -4.19 8.16
C ALA A 35 -4.03 -4.97 7.35
N GLU A 36 -4.72 -4.31 6.42
CA GLU A 36 -5.82 -4.92 5.65
C GLU A 36 -5.27 -5.53 4.36
N ALA A 37 -4.84 -6.79 4.42
CA ALA A 37 -4.46 -7.58 3.25
C ALA A 37 -4.59 -9.08 3.55
N PRO A 38 -4.89 -9.92 2.53
CA PRO A 38 -4.86 -11.36 2.70
C PRO A 38 -3.40 -11.85 2.78
N PRO A 39 -3.11 -12.96 3.49
CA PRO A 39 -1.75 -13.50 3.60
C PRO A 39 -1.14 -13.86 2.24
N TRP A 40 -1.98 -14.19 1.25
CA TRP A 40 -1.57 -14.45 -0.13
C TRP A 40 -0.92 -13.26 -0.85
N LEU A 41 -0.98 -12.05 -0.28
CA LEU A 41 -0.25 -10.90 -0.81
C LEU A 41 1.28 -11.04 -0.67
N ALA A 42 1.75 -11.98 0.15
CA ALA A 42 3.15 -12.40 0.22
C ALA A 42 3.56 -13.24 -1.01
N THR A 43 3.28 -12.73 -2.21
CA THR A 43 3.60 -13.34 -3.50
C THR A 43 4.72 -12.57 -4.20
N ALA A 44 5.51 -13.27 -5.02
CA ALA A 44 6.58 -12.64 -5.78
C ALA A 44 6.02 -11.53 -6.68
N GLY A 45 6.68 -10.37 -6.69
CA GLY A 45 6.26 -9.20 -7.45
C GLY A 45 5.24 -8.29 -6.78
N ALA A 46 4.63 -8.67 -5.65
CA ALA A 46 3.69 -7.79 -4.94
C ALA A 46 4.38 -6.50 -4.44
N GLY A 47 5.69 -6.55 -4.16
CA GLY A 47 6.46 -5.35 -3.87
C GLY A 47 6.60 -4.39 -5.04
N ASP A 48 6.73 -4.91 -6.26
CA ASP A 48 6.87 -4.09 -7.46
C ASP A 48 5.53 -3.39 -7.78
N VAL A 49 4.41 -4.09 -7.56
CA VAL A 49 3.07 -3.49 -7.67
C VAL A 49 2.90 -2.34 -6.68
N LEU A 50 3.23 -2.55 -5.41
CA LEU A 50 3.18 -1.51 -4.39
C LEU A 50 4.08 -0.31 -4.75
N ALA A 51 5.31 -0.56 -5.23
CA ALA A 51 6.23 0.49 -5.65
C ALA A 51 5.71 1.28 -6.87
N GLY A 52 5.06 0.61 -7.82
CA GLY A 52 4.40 1.26 -8.96
C GLY A 52 3.26 2.18 -8.54
N ILE A 53 2.42 1.74 -7.60
CA ILE A 53 1.36 2.57 -7.00
C ILE A 53 1.98 3.79 -6.32
N ALA A 54 3.04 3.59 -5.53
CA ALA A 54 3.74 4.66 -4.85
C ALA A 54 4.29 5.70 -5.83
N ALA A 55 4.97 5.27 -6.89
CA ALA A 55 5.52 6.15 -7.92
C ALA A 55 4.43 6.98 -8.62
N ALA A 56 3.26 6.37 -8.89
CA ALA A 56 2.13 7.08 -9.49
C ALA A 56 1.60 8.18 -8.55
N LEU A 57 1.45 7.89 -7.25
CA LEU A 57 1.00 8.86 -6.25
C LEU A 57 2.02 9.97 -5.99
N MET A 58 3.32 9.65 -5.95
CA MET A 58 4.39 10.65 -5.87
C MET A 58 4.35 11.59 -7.08
N THR A 59 4.14 11.04 -8.28
CA THR A 59 4.00 11.83 -9.52
C THR A 59 2.77 12.74 -9.46
N ALA A 60 1.71 12.32 -8.78
CA ALA A 60 0.52 13.14 -8.54
C ALA A 60 0.72 14.23 -7.47
N GLY A 61 1.90 14.31 -6.84
CA GLY A 61 2.29 15.39 -5.92
C GLY A 61 1.98 15.14 -4.44
N LEU A 62 1.67 13.89 -4.05
CA LEU A 62 1.44 13.55 -2.64
C LEU A 62 2.75 13.59 -1.84
N SER A 63 2.65 13.90 -0.54
CA SER A 63 3.78 13.81 0.39
C SER A 63 4.25 12.36 0.56
N SER A 64 5.49 12.13 0.98
CA SER A 64 6.01 10.77 1.15
C SER A 64 5.23 9.95 2.18
N LEU A 65 4.70 10.60 3.22
CA LEU A 65 3.82 9.97 4.20
C LEU A 65 2.48 9.58 3.56
N ASP A 66 1.80 10.53 2.90
CA ASP A 66 0.51 10.28 2.25
C ASP A 66 0.62 9.19 1.18
N VAL A 67 1.71 9.20 0.40
CA VAL A 67 2.01 8.13 -0.57
C VAL A 67 2.08 6.79 0.14
N GLY A 68 2.76 6.70 1.29
CA GLY A 68 2.85 5.47 2.06
C GLY A 68 1.52 4.94 2.54
N GLU A 69 0.71 5.80 3.13
CA GLU A 69 -0.61 5.43 3.63
C GLU A 69 -1.53 4.99 2.50
N VAL A 70 -1.65 5.82 1.46
CA VAL A 70 -2.56 5.58 0.34
C VAL A 70 -2.11 4.39 -0.49
N ALA A 71 -0.82 4.26 -0.80
CA ALA A 71 -0.31 3.13 -1.59
C ALA A 71 -0.52 1.80 -0.87
N ALA A 72 -0.19 1.74 0.43
CA ALA A 72 -0.41 0.53 1.22
C ALA A 72 -1.90 0.18 1.30
N HIS A 73 -2.77 1.18 1.49
CA HIS A 73 -4.22 0.97 1.55
C HIS A 73 -4.77 0.44 0.22
N VAL A 74 -4.44 1.09 -0.90
CA VAL A 74 -4.88 0.67 -2.24
C VAL A 74 -4.38 -0.74 -2.57
N HIS A 75 -3.10 -1.01 -2.30
CA HIS A 75 -2.48 -2.31 -2.57
C HIS A 75 -3.14 -3.45 -1.75
N GLY A 76 -3.36 -3.23 -0.45
CA GLY A 76 -4.04 -4.18 0.42
C GLY A 76 -5.49 -4.45 0.00
N ARG A 77 -6.24 -3.39 -0.36
CA ARG A 77 -7.61 -3.53 -0.86
C ARG A 77 -7.68 -4.22 -2.21
N ALA A 78 -6.77 -3.93 -3.14
CA ALA A 78 -6.70 -4.61 -4.43
C ALA A 78 -6.44 -6.11 -4.23
N ALA A 79 -5.55 -6.47 -3.29
CA ALA A 79 -5.31 -7.85 -2.91
C ALA A 79 -6.58 -8.51 -2.33
N MET A 80 -7.32 -7.82 -1.46
CA MET A 80 -8.58 -8.33 -0.89
C MET A 80 -9.64 -8.58 -1.96
N VAL A 81 -9.81 -7.67 -2.92
CA VAL A 81 -10.76 -7.85 -4.03
C VAL A 81 -10.33 -9.02 -4.92
N ALA A 82 -9.07 -9.08 -5.33
CA ALA A 82 -8.53 -10.18 -6.14
C ALA A 82 -8.65 -11.55 -5.45
N HIS A 83 -8.48 -11.57 -4.11
CA HIS A 83 -8.60 -12.77 -3.28
C HIS A 83 -10.04 -13.26 -3.19
N ARG A 84 -11.00 -12.35 -3.00
CA ARG A 84 -12.43 -12.67 -3.00
C ARG A 84 -12.90 -13.20 -4.35
N ALA A 85 -12.45 -12.60 -5.45
CA ALA A 85 -12.73 -13.07 -6.81
C ALA A 85 -12.23 -14.51 -7.06
N ARG A 86 -11.32 -15.01 -6.21
CA ARG A 86 -10.77 -16.38 -6.25
C ARG A 86 -11.29 -17.26 -5.11
N ASN A 87 -12.43 -16.92 -4.52
CA ASN A 87 -13.03 -17.66 -3.40
C ASN A 87 -12.06 -17.87 -2.22
N GLY A 88 -11.21 -16.87 -1.94
CA GLY A 88 -10.20 -16.98 -0.88
C GLY A 88 -8.90 -17.69 -1.31
N GLY A 89 -8.71 -17.89 -2.61
CA GLY A 89 -7.53 -18.54 -3.18
C GLY A 89 -6.26 -17.68 -3.22
N PRO A 90 -5.16 -18.27 -3.71
CA PRO A 90 -3.85 -17.63 -3.85
C PRO A 90 -3.85 -16.47 -4.85
N LEU A 91 -2.86 -15.58 -4.71
CA LEU A 91 -2.70 -14.39 -5.53
C LEU A 91 -1.40 -14.41 -6.35
N THR A 92 -1.47 -13.81 -7.53
CA THR A 92 -0.30 -13.36 -8.29
C THR A 92 -0.17 -11.84 -8.16
N ALA A 93 1.04 -11.30 -8.34
CA ALA A 93 1.23 -9.85 -8.39
C ALA A 93 0.38 -9.19 -9.48
N SER A 94 0.29 -9.81 -10.66
CA SER A 94 -0.54 -9.31 -11.77
C SER A 94 -2.01 -9.18 -11.39
N ALA A 95 -2.57 -10.15 -10.65
CA ALA A 95 -3.97 -10.06 -10.20
C ALA A 95 -4.20 -8.83 -9.30
N VAL A 96 -3.24 -8.50 -8.43
CA VAL A 96 -3.30 -7.30 -7.59
C VAL A 96 -3.19 -6.03 -8.44
N ALA A 97 -2.26 -6.01 -9.39
CA ALA A 97 -2.08 -4.89 -10.31
C ALA A 97 -3.34 -4.62 -11.17
N GLU A 98 -3.92 -5.67 -11.75
CA GLU A 98 -5.14 -5.62 -12.57
C GLU A 98 -6.34 -5.09 -11.79
N THR A 99 -6.40 -5.36 -10.48
CA THR A 99 -7.51 -4.94 -9.60
C THR A 99 -7.30 -3.52 -9.04
N THR A 100 -6.10 -2.96 -9.17
CA THR A 100 -5.76 -1.64 -8.58
C THR A 100 -6.62 -0.50 -9.13
N PRO A 101 -6.88 -0.37 -10.46
CA PRO A 101 -7.73 0.70 -11.00
C PRO A 101 -9.17 0.66 -10.48
N GLU A 102 -9.75 -0.52 -10.27
CA GLU A 102 -11.09 -0.70 -9.69
C GLU A 102 -11.17 -0.10 -8.29
N VAL A 103 -10.17 -0.39 -7.44
CA VAL A 103 -10.10 0.12 -6.06
C VAL A 103 -9.97 1.64 -6.04
N VAL A 104 -9.11 2.21 -6.89
CA VAL A 104 -8.95 3.67 -7.01
C VAL A 104 -10.26 4.33 -7.45
N GLY A 105 -10.91 3.78 -8.49
CA GLY A 105 -12.20 4.30 -8.96
C GLY A 105 -13.30 4.26 -7.89
N ALA A 106 -13.35 3.18 -7.10
CA ALA A 106 -14.29 3.04 -6.00
C ALA A 106 -14.04 4.07 -4.88
N LEU A 107 -12.77 4.33 -4.53
CA LEU A 107 -12.39 5.34 -3.53
C LEU A 107 -12.80 6.75 -3.96
N LEU A 108 -12.50 7.13 -5.21
CA LEU A 108 -12.86 8.44 -5.75
C LEU A 108 -14.38 8.63 -5.85
N SER A 109 -15.11 7.58 -6.23
CA SER A 109 -16.57 7.61 -6.30
C SER A 109 -17.23 7.73 -4.93
N ALA A 110 -16.63 7.16 -3.89
CA ALA A 110 -17.11 7.29 -2.52
C ALA A 110 -16.93 8.72 -2.00
N TYR A 111 -15.79 9.36 -2.31
CA TYR A 111 -15.52 10.75 -1.95
C TYR A 111 -16.55 11.72 -2.55
N SER A 112 -16.86 11.57 -3.84
CA SER A 112 -17.83 12.42 -4.56
C SER A 112 -19.26 12.35 -4.03
N LYS A 113 -19.63 11.34 -3.24
CA LYS A 113 -20.98 11.19 -2.66
C LYS A 113 -21.14 11.85 -1.29
N THR A 114 -20.06 12.42 -0.75
CA THR A 114 -20.02 13.04 0.57
C THR A 114 -20.12 14.57 0.55
N GLU A 115 -20.18 15.16 -0.66
CA GLU A 115 -20.57 16.55 -0.92
C GLU A 115 -22.03 16.63 -1.38
#